data_AF-A0A847BSB9-F1
#
_entry.id   AF-A0A847BSB9-F1
#
_cell.length_a   1.000
_cell.length_b   1.000
_cell.length_c   1.000
_cell.angle_alpha   90.00
_cell.angle_beta   90.00
_cell.angle_gamma   90.00
#
_symmetry.space_group_name_H-M   'P 1'
#
loop_
_entity.id
_entity.type
_entity.pdbx_description
1 polymer ?
#
loop_
_entity_poly.entity_id
_entity_poly.type
_entity_poly.pdbx_seq_one_letter_code
_entity_poly.pdbx_strand_id
1 'polypeptide(L)'
;MHLYTSSSSSWLKRKWLTVYIVSVFLSALFLIGYESYLRSKGYSASVVDTKDLWALQRSKVYQNSKKPLIFLGASRTLFGIDMKWVKKNMQEYYPVMLAINGHYPLMALKDLAKDTSFNGLVIVD
;
A
#
# COMPACT_ATOMS: atom_id res chain seq x y z
N MET A 1 -0.94 -2.73 -72.30
CA MET A 1 -1.46 -3.38 -71.07
C MET A 1 -0.97 -2.54 -69.89
N HIS A 2 -1.75 -1.55 -69.46
CA HIS A 2 -1.36 -0.62 -68.38
C HIS A 2 -1.73 -1.23 -67.03
N LEU A 3 -0.72 -1.57 -66.23
CA LEU A 3 -0.89 -2.01 -64.85
C LEU A 3 -0.89 -0.79 -63.93
N TYR A 4 -2.03 -0.52 -63.31
CA TYR A 4 -2.16 0.47 -62.25
C TYR A 4 -1.82 -0.21 -60.92
N THR A 5 -0.63 0.04 -60.37
CA THR A 5 -0.31 -0.36 -58.99
C THR A 5 -0.90 0.67 -58.04
N SER A 6 -2.07 0.35 -57.47
CA SER A 6 -2.75 1.20 -56.49
C SER A 6 -1.99 1.22 -55.16
N SER A 7 -1.58 2.42 -54.73
CA SER A 7 -0.88 2.68 -53.47
C SER A 7 -1.85 2.58 -52.28
N SER A 8 -2.15 1.37 -51.81
CA SER A 8 -3.09 1.15 -50.69
C SER A 8 -2.41 1.01 -49.31
N SER A 9 -1.08 0.90 -49.25
CA SER A 9 -0.35 0.55 -48.03
C SER A 9 -0.25 1.69 -47.00
N SER A 10 -0.22 2.94 -47.44
CA SER A 10 -0.12 4.13 -46.57
C SER A 10 -1.44 4.42 -45.83
N TRP A 11 -2.58 4.19 -46.50
CA TRP A 11 -3.91 4.39 -45.95
C TRP A 11 -4.23 3.39 -44.83
N LEU A 12 -3.85 2.12 -45.01
CA LEU A 12 -4.00 1.09 -43.99
C LEU A 12 -3.16 1.43 -42.75
N LYS A 13 -1.88 1.79 -42.92
CA LYS A 13 -1.01 2.19 -41.80
C LYS A 13 -1.58 3.38 -41.01
N ARG A 14 -2.16 4.38 -41.69
CA ARG A 14 -2.77 5.55 -41.04
C ARG A 14 -3.99 5.19 -40.19
N LYS A 15 -4.85 4.27 -40.68
CA LYS A 15 -6.00 3.77 -39.92
C LYS A 15 -5.58 2.98 -38.68
N TRP A 16 -4.56 2.13 -38.80
CA TRP A 16 -4.02 1.38 -37.66
C TRP A 16 -3.40 2.28 -36.58
N LEU A 17 -2.70 3.35 -36.99
CA LEU A 17 -2.17 4.35 -36.06
C LEU A 17 -3.31 5.04 -35.28
N THR A 18 -4.39 5.43 -35.96
CA THR A 18 -5.56 6.03 -35.31
C THR A 18 -6.21 5.08 -34.30
N VAL A 19 -6.40 3.81 -34.67
CA VAL A 19 -6.95 2.79 -33.75
C VAL A 19 -6.06 2.63 -32.52
N TYR A 20 -4.73 2.59 -32.71
CA TYR A 20 -3.79 2.48 -31.60
C TYR A 20 -3.87 3.69 -30.65
N ILE A 21 -3.88 4.91 -31.20
CA ILE A 21 -3.99 6.14 -30.41
C ILE A 21 -5.31 6.17 -29.62
N VAL A 22 -6.43 5.84 -30.27
CA VAL A 22 -7.74 5.80 -29.61
C VAL A 22 -7.76 4.75 -28.49
N SER A 23 -7.18 3.57 -28.73
CA SER A 23 -7.10 2.50 -27.72
C SER A 23 -6.28 2.92 -26.50
N VAL A 24 -5.11 3.53 -26.71
CA VAL A 24 -4.26 4.04 -25.62
C VAL A 24 -4.98 5.16 -24.87
N PHE A 25 -5.63 6.07 -25.58
CA PHE A 25 -6.38 7.17 -24.98
C PHE A 25 -7.55 6.67 -24.12
N LEU A 26 -8.35 5.73 -24.62
CA LEU A 26 -9.46 5.13 -23.86
C LEU A 26 -8.95 4.37 -22.63
N SER A 27 -7.85 3.62 -22.78
CA SER A 27 -7.23 2.89 -21.67
C SER A 27 -6.73 3.86 -20.60
N ALA A 28 -6.07 4.95 -21.00
CA ALA A 28 -5.60 5.98 -20.07
C ALA A 28 -6.76 6.67 -19.35
N LEU A 29 -7.83 7.02 -20.08
CA LEU A 29 -9.02 7.65 -19.50
C LEU A 29 -9.69 6.73 -18.46
N PHE A 30 -9.79 5.44 -18.78
CA PHE A 30 -10.33 4.45 -17.84
C PHE A 30 -9.46 4.32 -16.59
N LEU A 31 -8.13 4.21 -16.74
CA LEU A 31 -7.19 4.12 -15.63
C LEU A 31 -7.24 5.36 -14.74
N ILE A 32 -7.25 6.56 -15.33
CA ILE A 32 -7.34 7.82 -14.58
C ILE A 32 -8.67 7.92 -13.83
N GLY A 33 -9.78 7.55 -14.49
CA GLY A 33 -11.09 7.53 -13.86
C GLY A 33 -11.16 6.57 -12.68
N TYR A 34 -10.62 5.36 -12.85
CA TYR A 34 -10.59 4.34 -11.81
C TYR A 34 -9.71 4.74 -10.62
N GLU A 35 -8.49 5.23 -10.88
CA GLU A 35 -7.57 5.74 -9.86
C GLU A 35 -8.20 6.91 -9.09
N SER A 36 -8.87 7.85 -9.78
CA SER A 36 -9.55 8.98 -9.14
C SER A 36 -10.72 8.53 -8.27
N TYR A 37 -11.49 7.54 -8.73
CA TYR A 37 -12.55 6.91 -7.93
C TYR A 37 -11.99 6.27 -6.66
N LEU A 38 -10.92 5.49 -6.76
CA LEU A 38 -10.26 4.86 -5.62
C LEU A 38 -9.74 5.92 -4.62
N ARG A 39 -9.10 6.99 -5.12
CA ARG A 39 -8.64 8.11 -4.27
C ARG A 39 -9.79 8.82 -3.57
N SER A 40 -10.93 9.01 -4.25
CA SER A 40 -12.14 9.59 -3.64
C SER A 40 -12.69 8.73 -2.50
N LYS A 41 -12.46 7.41 -2.55
CA LYS A 41 -12.82 6.45 -1.49
C LYS A 41 -11.73 6.33 -0.41
N GLY A 42 -10.64 7.08 -0.52
CA GLY A 42 -9.55 7.10 0.45
C GLY A 42 -8.54 5.96 0.27
N TYR A 43 -8.59 5.21 -0.83
CA TYR A 43 -7.54 4.25 -1.16
C TYR A 43 -6.31 5.00 -1.67
N SER A 44 -5.18 4.77 -1.02
CA SER A 44 -3.86 5.24 -1.44
C SER A 44 -2.99 4.06 -1.84
N ALA A 45 -2.02 4.29 -2.72
CA ALA A 45 -1.02 3.28 -3.05
C ALA A 45 -0.38 2.78 -1.74
N SER A 46 -0.65 1.51 -1.42
CA SER A 46 -0.10 0.87 -0.22
C SER A 46 1.32 0.43 -0.55
N VAL A 47 2.28 0.83 0.29
CA VAL A 47 3.65 0.38 0.13
C VAL A 47 3.71 -1.08 0.55
N VAL A 48 4.35 -1.91 -0.27
CA VAL A 48 4.57 -3.33 0.06
C VAL A 48 5.29 -3.41 1.40
N ASP A 49 4.80 -4.26 2.30
CA ASP A 49 5.43 -4.53 3.59
C ASP A 49 6.85 -5.11 3.37
N THR A 50 7.85 -4.25 3.43
CA THR A 50 9.27 -4.62 3.36
C THR A 50 9.88 -4.62 4.75
N LYS A 51 10.98 -5.37 4.92
CA LYS A 51 11.73 -5.38 6.19
C LYS A 51 12.19 -3.99 6.61
N ASP A 52 12.54 -3.14 5.66
CA ASP A 52 13.00 -1.77 5.93
C ASP A 52 11.88 -0.90 6.51
N LEU A 53 10.66 -1.01 5.97
CA LEU A 53 9.50 -0.30 6.51
C LEU A 53 9.11 -0.82 7.89
N TRP A 54 9.23 -2.14 8.10
CA TRP A 54 9.03 -2.71 9.43
C TRP A 54 10.06 -2.15 10.43
N ALA A 55 11.35 -2.07 10.05
CA ALA A 55 12.39 -1.51 10.91
C ALA A 55 12.14 -0.02 11.23
N LEU A 56 11.71 0.77 10.25
CA LEU A 56 11.33 2.17 10.43
C LEU A 56 10.11 2.33 11.35
N GLN A 57 9.19 1.38 11.30
CA GLN A 57 8.03 1.37 12.18
C GLN A 57 8.41 0.91 13.60
N ARG A 58 9.33 -0.06 13.71
CA ARG A 58 9.90 -0.57 14.96
C ARG A 58 10.71 0.50 15.70
N SER A 59 11.39 1.39 14.99
CA SER A 59 12.12 2.50 15.61
C SER A 59 11.18 3.51 16.29
N LYS A 60 9.91 3.61 15.87
CA LYS A 60 8.94 4.55 16.46
C LYS A 60 8.54 4.18 17.88
N VAL A 61 8.78 2.93 18.30
CA VAL A 61 8.51 2.45 19.66
C VAL A 61 9.18 3.32 20.72
N TYR A 62 10.33 3.93 20.41
CA TYR A 62 11.13 4.74 21.33
C TYR A 62 11.11 6.25 21.03
N GLN A 63 10.35 6.68 20.03
CA GLN A 63 10.38 8.09 19.58
C GLN A 63 9.40 8.99 20.33
N ASN A 64 8.65 8.45 21.29
CA ASN A 64 7.64 9.21 22.02
C ASN A 64 7.80 8.99 23.53
N SER A 65 7.45 10.01 24.32
CA SER A 65 7.44 9.94 25.79
C SER A 65 6.25 9.15 26.34
N LYS A 66 5.20 8.95 25.53
CA LYS A 66 4.03 8.13 25.88
C LYS A 66 4.36 6.63 25.86
N LYS A 67 3.61 5.85 26.64
CA LYS A 67 3.81 4.40 26.72
C LYS A 67 3.50 3.74 25.37
N PRO A 68 4.41 2.94 24.78
CA PRO A 68 4.14 2.30 23.49
C PRO A 68 3.02 1.26 23.60
N LEU A 69 2.10 1.30 22.63
CA LEU A 69 1.05 0.31 22.43
C LEU A 69 1.29 -0.39 21.10
N ILE A 70 1.74 -1.63 21.14
CA ILE A 70 2.17 -2.37 19.95
C ILE A 70 1.07 -3.32 19.52
N PHE A 71 0.72 -3.26 18.24
CA PHE A 71 -0.17 -4.23 17.60
C PHE A 71 0.64 -5.20 16.75
N LEU A 72 0.62 -6.48 17.12
CA LEU A 72 1.23 -7.59 16.41
C LEU A 72 0.15 -8.51 15.85
N GLY A 73 0.41 -9.07 14.68
CA GLY A 73 -0.46 -10.04 14.04
C GLY A 73 -0.25 -10.05 12.53
N ALA A 74 -1.21 -10.67 11.85
CA ALA A 74 -1.26 -10.72 10.40
C ALA A 74 -2.32 -9.73 9.86
N SER A 75 -3.01 -10.11 8.78
CA SER A 75 -3.98 -9.28 8.06
C SER A 75 -5.13 -8.77 8.95
N ARG A 76 -5.59 -9.57 9.92
CA ARG A 76 -6.72 -9.18 10.79
C ARG A 76 -6.36 -8.02 11.71
N THR A 77 -5.21 -8.09 12.37
CA THR A 77 -4.69 -6.96 13.17
C THR A 77 -4.36 -5.77 12.29
N LEU A 78 -3.71 -6.00 11.13
CA LEU A 78 -3.28 -4.94 10.22
C LEU A 78 -4.45 -4.14 9.64
N PHE A 79 -5.53 -4.81 9.23
CA PHE A 79 -6.68 -4.17 8.58
C PHE A 79 -7.88 -3.95 9.51
N GLY A 80 -7.97 -4.67 10.63
CA GLY A 80 -9.08 -4.59 11.57
C GLY A 80 -8.95 -3.46 12.58
N ILE A 81 -7.76 -2.88 12.75
CA ILE A 81 -7.50 -1.84 13.75
C ILE A 81 -7.41 -0.46 13.08
N ASP A 82 -8.36 0.42 13.42
CA ASP A 82 -8.29 1.83 13.01
C ASP A 82 -7.29 2.61 13.88
N MET A 83 -6.11 2.82 13.32
CA MET A 83 -5.02 3.53 13.98
C MET A 83 -5.35 5.01 14.28
N LYS A 84 -6.22 5.65 13.50
CA LYS A 84 -6.67 7.03 13.77
C LYS A 84 -7.56 7.06 15.00
N TRP A 85 -8.47 6.10 15.10
CA TRP A 85 -9.33 5.95 16.27
C TRP A 85 -8.51 5.70 17.54
N VAL A 86 -7.55 4.77 17.50
CA VAL A 86 -6.68 4.47 18.66
C VAL A 86 -5.90 5.72 19.09
N LYS A 87 -5.26 6.42 18.15
CA LYS A 87 -4.52 7.66 18.46
C LYS A 87 -5.38 8.75 19.08
N LYS A 88 -6.65 8.85 18.68
CA LYS A 88 -7.58 9.87 19.18
C LYS A 88 -8.10 9.55 20.58
N ASN A 89 -8.41 8.28 20.86
CA ASN A 89 -9.11 7.86 22.07
C ASN A 89 -8.19 7.32 23.17
N MET A 90 -7.01 6.78 22.83
CA MET A 90 -6.05 6.22 23.79
C MET A 90 -4.85 7.16 23.95
N GLN A 91 -5.09 8.33 24.54
CA GLN A 91 -4.11 9.42 24.55
C GLN A 91 -2.91 9.15 25.45
N GLU A 92 -3.01 8.26 26.45
CA GLU A 92 -1.85 7.84 27.25
C GLU A 92 -0.85 6.97 26.49
N TYR A 93 -1.28 6.36 25.38
CA TYR A 93 -0.47 5.42 24.60
C TYR A 93 0.06 6.06 23.31
N TYR A 94 1.21 5.57 22.87
CA TYR A 94 1.72 5.79 21.52
C TYR A 94 1.53 4.53 20.69
N PRO A 95 0.49 4.45 19.84
CA PRO A 95 0.18 3.22 19.14
C PRO A 95 1.09 3.03 17.93
N VAL A 96 1.67 1.84 17.83
CA VAL A 96 2.59 1.43 16.76
C VAL A 96 2.08 0.11 16.18
N MET A 97 1.84 0.10 14.87
CA MET A 97 1.46 -1.10 14.13
C MET A 97 2.71 -1.85 13.69
N LEU A 98 2.95 -3.05 14.20
CA LEU A 98 4.04 -3.94 13.76
C LEU A 98 3.51 -5.25 13.16
N ALA A 99 2.20 -5.34 12.92
CA ALA A 99 1.58 -6.40 12.15
C ALA A 99 2.05 -6.33 10.69
N ILE A 100 2.30 -7.51 10.10
CA ILE A 100 2.74 -7.66 8.71
C ILE A 100 1.77 -8.61 8.03
N ASN A 101 1.29 -8.26 6.83
CA ASN A 101 0.35 -9.11 6.11
C ASN A 101 0.92 -10.52 5.87
N GLY A 102 0.16 -11.57 6.20
CA GLY A 102 0.53 -12.97 5.97
C GLY A 102 1.69 -13.51 6.81
N HIS A 103 2.16 -12.78 7.83
CA HIS A 103 3.28 -13.22 8.67
C HIS A 103 2.83 -13.43 10.12
N TYR A 104 3.30 -14.52 10.72
CA TYR A 104 2.99 -14.85 12.11
C TYR A 104 3.78 -13.94 13.07
N PRO A 105 3.14 -13.35 14.10
CA PRO A 105 3.76 -12.30 14.93
C PRO A 105 4.87 -12.81 15.86
N LEU A 106 5.07 -14.11 15.98
CA LEU A 106 5.99 -14.70 16.97
C LEU A 106 7.42 -14.15 16.86
N MET A 107 7.92 -13.90 15.66
CA MET A 107 9.27 -13.35 15.48
C MET A 107 9.36 -11.90 15.96
N ALA A 108 8.34 -11.07 15.67
CA ALA A 108 8.26 -9.70 16.17
C ALA A 108 8.06 -9.65 17.70
N LEU A 109 7.29 -10.59 18.26
CA LEU A 109 7.14 -10.73 19.71
C LEU A 109 8.45 -11.14 20.37
N LYS A 110 9.18 -12.09 19.79
CA LYS A 110 10.49 -12.52 20.28
C LYS A 110 11.53 -11.40 20.21
N ASP A 111 11.47 -10.56 19.17
CA ASP A 111 12.29 -9.34 19.07
C ASP A 111 12.01 -8.38 20.23
N LEU A 112 10.74 -8.05 20.47
CA LEU A 112 10.34 -7.17 21.57
C LEU A 112 10.66 -7.76 22.95
N ALA A 113 10.49 -9.06 23.14
CA ALA A 113 10.79 -9.73 24.40
C ALA A 113 12.29 -9.76 24.74
N LYS A 114 13.16 -9.70 23.72
CA LYS A 114 14.62 -9.60 23.91
C LYS A 114 15.09 -8.18 24.17
N ASP A 115 14.25 -7.20 23.91
CA ASP A 115 14.58 -5.80 24.08
C ASP A 115 14.34 -5.37 25.53
N THR A 116 15.42 -5.28 26.31
CA THR A 116 15.36 -4.93 27.75
C THR A 116 14.89 -3.50 28.00
N SER A 117 14.94 -2.64 26.97
CA SER A 117 14.46 -1.25 27.06
C SER A 117 12.98 -1.13 26.77
N PHE A 118 12.33 -2.19 26.27
CA PHE A 118 10.92 -2.17 25.96
C PHE A 118 10.06 -2.18 27.24
N ASN A 119 9.27 -1.12 27.43
CA ASN A 119 8.25 -1.04 28.47
C ASN A 119 6.94 -0.52 27.86
N GLY A 120 6.07 -1.43 27.44
CA GLY A 120 4.85 -1.11 26.70
C GLY A 120 3.76 -2.15 26.88
N LEU A 121 2.63 -1.91 26.22
CA LEU A 121 1.56 -2.88 26.07
C LEU A 121 1.66 -3.50 24.67
N VAL A 122 1.51 -4.82 24.58
CA VAL A 122 1.53 -5.55 23.32
C VAL A 122 0.22 -6.31 23.18
N ILE A 123 -0.47 -6.12 22.05
CA ILE A 123 -1.67 -6.86 21.66
C ILE A 123 -1.27 -7.77 20.50
N VAL A 124 -1.57 -9.07 20.64
CA VAL A 124 -1.20 -10.12 19.68
C VAL A 124 -2.44 -10.89 19.27
N ASP A 125 -2.60 -11.15 17.96
CA ASP A 125 -3.54 -12.10 17.35
C ASP A 125 -2.77 -13.30 16.77
#